data_AF-A0A2E1Z9R7-F1
#
_entry.id   AF-A0A2E1Z9R7-F1
#
_cell.length_a   1.000
_cell.length_b   1.000
_cell.length_c   1.000
_cell.angle_alpha   90.00
_cell.angle_beta   90.00
_cell.angle_gamma   90.00
#
_symmetry.space_group_name_H-M   'P 1'
#
loop_
_entity.id
_entity.type
_entity.pdbx_description
1 polymer ?
#
loop_
_entity_poly.entity_id
_entity_poly.type
_entity_poly.pdbx_seq_one_letter_code
_entity_poly.pdbx_strand_id
1 'polypeptide(L)' 'MKAEAQGILRKMHSRLENPVKYQIPLGDMLVPLNDLIEKQIKLEYSGII' A
#
# COMPACT_ATOMS: atom_id res chain seq x y z
N MET A 1 -11.99 -7.80 10.92
CA MET A 1 -10.72 -7.18 11.33
C MET A 1 -10.33 -6.18 10.25
N LYS A 2 -10.27 -4.88 10.55
CA LYS A 2 -9.76 -3.87 9.60
C LYS A 2 -8.24 -3.89 9.69
N ALA A 3 -7.56 -4.12 8.57
CA ALA A 3 -6.10 -3.96 8.51
C ALA A 3 -5.82 -2.46 8.43
N GLU A 4 -5.43 -1.87 9.55
CA GLU A 4 -4.99 -0.47 9.63
C GLU A 4 -3.48 -0.44 9.57
N ALA A 5 -2.92 0.15 8.51
CA ALA A 5 -1.50 0.38 8.35
C ALA A 5 -1.25 1.90 8.36
N GLN A 6 -0.15 2.33 8.98
CA GLN A 6 0.18 3.75 9.16
C GLN A 6 1.67 3.97 8.90
N GLY A 7 2.02 5.15 8.39
CA GLY A 7 3.40 5.54 8.11
C GLY A 7 3.49 6.55 6.97
N ILE A 8 4.73 6.86 6.56
CA ILE A 8 4.98 7.74 5.41
C ILE A 8 4.67 6.98 4.12
N LEU A 9 3.65 7.41 3.39
CA LEU A 9 3.29 6.85 2.10
C LEU A 9 4.32 7.24 1.04
N ARG A 10 4.91 6.25 0.35
CA ARG A 10 5.84 6.47 -0.78
C ARG A 10 5.23 6.01 -2.09
N LYS A 11 5.89 6.37 -3.21
CA LYS A 11 5.44 5.95 -4.54
C LYS A 11 5.37 4.43 -4.63
N MET A 12 4.34 3.94 -5.32
CA MET A 12 4.15 2.53 -5.61
C MET A 12 5.38 1.95 -6.33
N HIS A 13 5.76 0.74 -5.92
CA HIS A 13 6.73 -0.09 -6.59
C HIS A 13 6.00 -1.11 -7.48
N SER A 14 6.46 -1.21 -8.72
CA SER A 14 5.97 -2.19 -9.69
C SER A 14 7.13 -3.07 -10.14
N ARG A 15 6.92 -4.38 -10.15
CA ARG A 15 7.87 -5.34 -10.70
C ARG A 15 7.21 -6.19 -11.77
N LEU A 16 7.88 -6.28 -12.92
CA LEU A 16 7.43 -7.12 -14.04
C LEU A 16 7.56 -8.59 -13.63
N GLU A 17 6.42 -9.17 -13.28
CA GLU A 17 6.19 -10.58 -12.97
C GLU A 17 4.88 -11.00 -13.66
N ASN A 18 4.47 -12.26 -13.53
CA ASN A 18 3.23 -12.75 -14.13
C ASN A 18 2.30 -13.33 -13.06
N PRO A 19 1.31 -12.58 -12.52
CA PRO A 19 0.95 -11.20 -12.87
C PRO A 19 1.93 -10.14 -12.34
N VAL A 20 1.84 -8.90 -12.85
CA VAL A 20 2.66 -7.76 -12.38
C VAL A 20 2.46 -7.57 -10.87
N LYS A 21 3.56 -7.47 -10.14
CA LYS A 21 3.55 -7.29 -8.68
C LYS A 21 3.53 -5.80 -8.34
N TYR A 22 2.49 -5.37 -7.65
CA TYR A 22 2.28 -4.01 -7.14
C TYR A 22 2.42 -3.99 -5.63
N GLN A 23 3.27 -3.10 -5.13
CA GLN A 23 3.45 -2.89 -3.70
C GLN A 23 3.51 -1.39 -3.41
N ILE A 24 2.92 -0.96 -2.30
CA ILE A 24 3.05 0.42 -1.85
C ILE A 24 3.80 0.48 -0.52
N PRO A 25 4.92 1.21 -0.44
CA PRO A 25 5.60 1.42 0.83
C PRO A 25 4.82 2.41 1.70
N LEU A 26 4.62 2.02 2.96
CA LEU A 26 3.97 2.82 3.99
C LEU A 26 4.80 2.72 5.28
N GLY A 27 5.62 3.73 5.55
CA GLY A 27 6.66 3.65 6.58
C GLY A 27 7.64 2.52 6.25
N ASP A 28 7.79 1.59 7.20
CA ASP A 28 8.64 0.40 7.05
C ASP A 28 7.89 -0.81 6.45
N MET A 29 6.60 -0.65 6.14
CA MET A 29 5.76 -1.73 5.59
C MET A 29 5.70 -1.66 4.07
N LEU A 30 5.79 -2.82 3.41
CA LEU A 30 5.45 -2.99 1.99
C LEU A 30 4.09 -3.64 1.87
N VAL A 31 3.06 -2.85 1.54
CA VAL A 31 1.69 -3.35 1.42
C VAL A 31 1.48 -3.95 0.02
N PRO A 32 1.08 -5.24 -0.10
CA PRO A 32 0.77 -5.85 -1.39
C PRO A 32 -0.55 -5.30 -1.94
N LEU A 33 -0.49 -4.58 -3.06
CA LEU A 33 -1.68 -3.95 -3.66
C LEU A 33 -2.48 -4.92 -4.53
N ASN A 34 -1.86 -5.98 -5.07
CA ASN A 34 -2.57 -6.98 -5.87
C ASN A 34 -3.79 -7.56 -5.13
N ASP A 35 -3.66 -7.81 -3.82
CA ASP A 35 -4.72 -8.38 -2.99
C ASP A 35 -5.86 -7.38 -2.69
N LEU A 36 -5.64 -6.10 -3.03
CA LEU A 36 -6.55 -4.98 -2.80
C LEU A 36 -7.11 -4.41 -4.09
N ILE A 37 -6.77 -4.97 -5.25
CA ILE A 37 -7.40 -4.64 -6.53
C ILE A 37 -8.91 -4.85 -6.41
N GLU A 38 -9.70 -3.93 -6.97
CA GLU A 38 -11.17 -3.87 -6.88
C GLU A 38 -11.75 -3.63 -5.48
N LYS A 39 -10.91 -3.49 -4.44
CA LYS A 39 -11.35 -3.13 -3.09
C LYS A 39 -11.27 -1.62 -2.88
N GLN A 40 -12.24 -1.06 -2.15
CA GLN A 40 -12.18 0.33 -1.73
C GLN A 40 -11.19 0.50 -0.57
N ILE A 41 -10.20 1.37 -0.75
CA ILE A 41 -9.20 1.70 0.26
C ILE A 41 -9.41 3.16 0.68
N LYS A 42 -9.31 3.45 1.98
CA LYS A 42 -9.35 4.80 2.53
C LYS A 42 -7.95 5.21 2.96
N LEU A 43 -7.50 6.39 2.53
CA LEU A 43 -6.26 7.01 3.00
C LEU A 43 -6.63 8.18 3.92
N GLU A 44 -6.02 8.24 5.08
CA GLU A 44 -6.18 9.32 6.05
C GLU A 44 -4.81 9.93 6.34
N TYR A 45 -4.71 11.25 6.22
CA TYR A 45 -3.50 11.98 6.56
C TYR A 45 -3.50 12.31 8.05
N SER A 46 -2.52 11.80 8.79
CA SER A 46 -2.41 11.98 10.24
C SER A 46 -1.73 13.29 10.67
N GLY A 47 -0.96 13.95 9.78
CA GLY A 47 -0.19 15.14 10.13
C GLY A 47 1.07 14.88 10.96
N ILE A 48 1.41 13.61 11.19
CA ILE A 48 2.59 13.19 11.97
C ILE A 48 3.69 12.77 10.98
N ILE A 49 4.85 13.43 11.07
CA ILE A 49 6.04 13.17 10.21
C ILE A 49 7.04 12.32 10.99
#